data_AF-A0A0L0MV85-F1
#
_entry.id   AF-A0A0L0MV85-F1
#
_cell.length_a   1.000
_cell.length_b   1.000
_cell.length_c   1.000
_cell.angle_alpha   90.00
_cell.angle_beta   90.00
_cell.angle_gamma   90.00
#
_symmetry.space_group_name_H-M   'P 1'
#
loop_
_entity.id
_entity.type
_entity.pdbx_description
1 polymer ?
#
loop_
_entity_poly.entity_id
_entity_poly.type
_entity_poly.pdbx_seq_one_letter_code
_entity_poly.pdbx_strand_id
1 'polypeptide(L)'
;MDETGFRIGIGKDQLVVTKRKKSYYFATPGNRESATAIEYISAGGRVLPAFLVLSGVKHQSRWYNVMKDYPDTRIAMSPTRFSNDEICLEFGSHYTYPFIEYCERRNIIPFSLPPHLIYLLQPLDVVVFQPLKHYHAKAVDLVVRDGYLDITKMEFLGFIQNIRKQAFRQSTILSAFRKTGIVPFNPEVVLAIIR
;
A
#
# COMPACT_ATOMS: atom_id res chain seq x y z
N MET A 1 0.84 10.91 3.58
CA MET A 1 -0.26 9.93 3.50
C MET A 1 -0.48 9.66 2.04
N ASP A 2 -0.68 8.41 1.66
CA ASP A 2 -1.05 8.05 0.29
C ASP A 2 -1.66 6.65 0.22
N GLU A 3 -2.33 6.35 -0.89
CA GLU A 3 -3.02 5.09 -1.15
C GLU A 3 -2.21 4.19 -2.09
N THR A 4 -2.21 2.88 -1.82
CA THR A 4 -1.75 1.90 -2.82
C THR A 4 -2.62 0.66 -2.87
N GLY A 5 -2.89 0.20 -4.09
CA GLY A 5 -3.66 -1.01 -4.35
C GLY A 5 -2.81 -2.28 -4.43
N PHE A 6 -3.37 -3.37 -3.91
CA PHE A 6 -2.86 -4.73 -3.99
C PHE A 6 -3.83 -5.63 -4.72
N ARG A 7 -3.28 -6.63 -5.42
CA ARG A 7 -4.05 -7.77 -5.95
C ARG A 7 -3.68 -8.99 -5.13
N ILE A 8 -4.62 -9.52 -4.35
CA ILE A 8 -4.36 -10.56 -3.35
C ILE A 8 -3.95 -11.89 -4.01
N GLY A 9 -4.56 -12.24 -5.15
CA GLY A 9 -4.38 -13.53 -5.82
C GLY A 9 -3.46 -13.56 -7.05
N ILE A 10 -2.64 -12.52 -7.29
CA ILE A 10 -1.77 -12.46 -8.48
C ILE A 10 -0.29 -12.44 -8.06
N GLY A 11 0.39 -13.57 -8.28
CA GLY A 11 1.86 -13.68 -8.22
C GLY A 11 2.52 -13.31 -9.55
N LYS A 12 3.86 -13.45 -9.63
CA LYS A 12 4.57 -13.29 -10.91
C LYS A 12 4.30 -14.48 -11.83
N ASP A 13 4.61 -14.32 -13.12
CA ASP A 13 4.64 -15.42 -14.09
C ASP A 13 5.47 -16.59 -13.52
N GLN A 14 4.83 -17.74 -13.35
CA GLN A 14 5.46 -18.89 -12.73
C GLN A 14 6.06 -19.80 -13.80
N LEU A 15 7.35 -20.11 -13.64
CA LEU A 15 8.04 -21.14 -14.43
C LEU A 15 7.91 -22.49 -13.72
N VAL A 16 7.08 -23.39 -14.24
CA VAL A 16 7.06 -24.79 -13.80
C VAL A 16 8.06 -25.58 -14.64
N VAL A 17 9.17 -26.01 -14.03
CA VAL A 17 10.15 -26.89 -14.67
C VAL A 17 9.71 -28.34 -14.47
N THR A 18 9.06 -28.91 -15.49
CA THR A 18 8.77 -30.35 -15.52
C THR A 18 9.91 -31.10 -16.21
N LYS A 19 9.99 -32.43 -16.05
CA LYS A 19 10.98 -33.29 -16.73
C LYS A 19 10.88 -33.28 -18.28
N ARG A 20 9.96 -32.51 -18.87
CA ARG A 20 9.79 -32.31 -20.31
C ARG A 20 10.39 -30.95 -20.72
N LYS A 21 11.07 -30.91 -21.87
CA LYS A 21 11.86 -29.77 -22.42
C LYS A 21 11.09 -28.46 -22.71
N LYS A 22 9.85 -28.28 -22.25
CA LYS A 22 9.02 -27.10 -22.55
C LYS A 22 8.56 -26.42 -21.27
N SER A 23 8.89 -25.13 -21.14
CA SER A 23 8.32 -24.23 -20.13
C SER A 23 6.85 -23.98 -20.44
N TYR A 24 5.97 -24.22 -19.47
CA TYR A 24 4.56 -23.84 -19.55
C TYR A 24 4.29 -22.70 -18.58
N TYR A 25 3.71 -21.62 -19.10
CA TYR A 25 3.19 -20.51 -18.31
C TYR A 25 1.72 -20.82 -18.03
N PHE A 26 1.37 -20.98 -16.76
CA PHE A 26 -0.02 -21.10 -16.34
C PHE A 26 -0.45 -19.75 -15.75
N ALA A 27 -1.49 -19.15 -16.32
CA ALA A 27 -2.21 -18.10 -15.63
C ALA A 27 -3.01 -18.77 -14.51
N THR A 28 -2.62 -18.57 -13.25
CA THR A 28 -3.41 -19.05 -12.12
C THR A 28 -4.77 -18.35 -12.19
N PRO A 29 -5.91 -19.07 -12.25
CA PRO A 29 -7.24 -18.46 -12.15
C PRO A 29 -7.51 -18.08 -10.69
N GLY A 30 -6.62 -17.28 -10.10
CA GLY A 30 -6.70 -16.85 -8.71
C GLY A 30 -7.73 -15.74 -8.55
N ASN A 31 -8.51 -15.82 -7.49
CA ASN A 31 -9.51 -14.84 -7.07
C ASN A 31 -8.97 -13.39 -7.25
N ARG A 32 -9.61 -12.60 -8.13
CA ARG A 32 -9.21 -11.21 -8.44
C ARG A 32 -9.72 -10.25 -7.36
N GLU A 33 -9.36 -10.51 -6.11
CA GLU A 33 -9.66 -9.63 -4.99
C GLU A 33 -8.63 -8.50 -4.91
N SER A 34 -9.14 -7.28 -4.83
CA SER A 34 -8.37 -6.09 -4.52
C SER A 34 -8.40 -5.82 -3.02
N ALA A 35 -7.29 -5.29 -2.54
CA ALA A 35 -7.17 -4.60 -1.27
C ALA A 35 -6.49 -3.25 -1.53
N THR A 36 -6.85 -2.26 -0.73
CA THR A 36 -6.21 -0.95 -0.74
C THR A 36 -5.57 -0.74 0.63
N ALA A 37 -4.34 -0.22 0.66
CA ALA A 37 -3.73 0.27 1.89
C ALA A 37 -3.52 1.77 1.80
N ILE A 38 -3.98 2.49 2.83
CA ILE A 38 -3.66 3.88 3.07
C ILE A 38 -2.52 3.91 4.09
N GLU A 39 -1.42 4.53 3.69
CA GLU A 39 -0.13 4.48 4.39
C GLU A 39 0.33 5.87 4.79
N TYR A 40 1.05 5.95 5.91
CA TYR A 40 1.48 7.22 6.49
C TYR A 40 2.94 7.14 6.92
N ILE A 41 3.75 8.07 6.42
CA ILE A 41 5.15 8.23 6.79
C ILE A 41 5.44 9.68 7.19
N SER A 42 6.45 9.87 8.03
CA SER A 42 6.94 11.19 8.41
C SER A 42 8.38 11.41 7.93
N ALA A 43 8.76 12.68 7.76
CA ALA A 43 10.13 13.05 7.41
C ALA A 43 11.16 12.66 8.48
N GLY A 44 10.74 12.38 9.71
CA GLY A 44 11.59 11.81 10.77
C GLY A 44 11.84 10.31 10.63
N GLY A 45 11.32 9.69 9.56
CA GLY A 45 11.47 8.26 9.31
C GLY A 45 10.50 7.36 10.09
N ARG A 46 9.42 7.93 10.65
CA ARG A 46 8.37 7.14 11.31
C ARG A 46 7.34 6.66 10.30
N VAL A 47 6.72 5.52 10.59
CA VAL A 47 5.57 4.97 9.88
C VAL A 47 4.44 4.76 10.88
N LEU A 48 3.21 5.14 10.52
CA LEU A 48 2.04 4.88 11.35
C LEU A 48 1.37 3.55 10.96
N PRO A 49 0.48 2.98 11.80
CA PRO A 49 -0.36 1.86 11.41
C PRO A 49 -1.10 2.12 10.09
N ALA A 50 -1.25 1.09 9.28
CA ALA A 50 -1.97 1.19 8.01
C ALA A 50 -3.48 1.22 8.26
N PHE A 51 -4.19 1.80 7.28
CA PHE A 51 -5.62 1.62 7.14
C PHE A 51 -5.86 0.76 5.89
N LEU A 52 -6.44 -0.41 6.08
CA LEU A 52 -6.66 -1.40 5.03
C LEU A 52 -8.12 -1.42 4.61
N VAL A 53 -8.39 -1.23 3.33
CA VAL A 53 -9.74 -1.35 2.74
C VAL A 53 -9.79 -2.65 1.96
N LEU A 54 -10.64 -3.59 2.39
CA LEU A 54 -10.81 -4.88 1.74
C LEU A 54 -12.13 -4.93 0.98
N SER A 55 -12.15 -5.62 -0.16
CA SER A 55 -13.37 -5.83 -0.94
C SER A 55 -14.39 -6.73 -0.22
N GLY A 56 -15.64 -6.29 -0.09
CA GLY A 56 -16.74 -7.05 0.50
C GLY A 56 -17.66 -6.21 1.39
N VAL A 57 -18.61 -6.86 2.05
CA VAL A 57 -19.69 -6.19 2.81
C VAL A 57 -19.66 -6.52 4.31
N LYS A 58 -18.97 -7.59 4.71
CA LYS A 58 -18.96 -8.06 6.11
C LYS A 58 -17.54 -8.28 6.61
N HIS A 59 -17.31 -7.87 7.85
CA HIS A 59 -16.11 -8.21 8.59
C HIS A 59 -16.14 -9.67 9.02
N GLN A 60 -14.98 -10.34 8.99
CA GLN A 60 -14.80 -11.67 9.56
C GLN A 60 -13.97 -11.58 10.83
N SER A 61 -14.46 -12.21 11.92
CA SER A 61 -13.76 -12.23 13.22
C SER A 61 -12.33 -12.79 13.11
N ARG A 62 -12.12 -13.76 12.22
CA ARG A 62 -10.81 -14.39 11.96
C ARG A 62 -9.75 -13.37 11.52
N TRP A 63 -10.12 -12.29 10.85
CA TRP A 63 -9.17 -11.24 10.44
C TRP A 63 -8.52 -10.57 11.63
N TYR A 64 -9.30 -10.27 12.68
CA TYR A 64 -8.80 -9.64 13.90
C TYR A 64 -7.92 -10.60 14.70
N ASN A 65 -8.19 -11.91 14.63
CA ASN A 65 -7.32 -12.92 15.26
C ASN A 65 -5.94 -12.97 14.59
N VAL A 66 -5.89 -12.89 13.25
CA VAL A 66 -4.63 -12.82 12.49
C VAL A 66 -3.90 -11.51 12.77
N MET A 67 -4.64 -10.43 12.94
CA MET A 67 -4.12 -9.08 13.18
C MET A 67 -3.97 -8.71 14.65
N LYS A 68 -4.09 -9.68 15.57
CA LYS A 68 -4.08 -9.44 17.02
C LYS A 68 -2.85 -8.68 17.52
N ASP A 69 -1.70 -8.91 16.87
CA ASP A 69 -0.42 -8.28 17.21
C ASP A 69 -0.29 -6.85 16.64
N TYR A 70 -1.30 -6.39 15.89
CA TYR A 70 -1.36 -5.08 15.24
C TYR A 70 -2.72 -4.39 15.45
N PRO A 71 -3.14 -4.17 16.71
CA PRO A 71 -4.49 -3.70 17.06
C PRO A 71 -4.82 -2.29 16.53
N ASP A 72 -3.79 -1.49 16.28
CA ASP A 72 -3.94 -0.12 15.76
C ASP A 72 -4.17 -0.09 14.24
N THR A 73 -3.92 -1.20 13.53
CA THR A 73 -4.24 -1.29 12.10
C THR A 73 -5.74 -1.31 11.94
N ARG A 74 -6.27 -0.35 11.17
CA ARG A 74 -7.69 -0.27 10.88
C ARG A 74 -8.00 -1.09 9.64
N ILE A 75 -9.13 -1.78 9.66
CA ILE A 75 -9.66 -2.53 8.51
C ILE A 75 -11.05 -1.98 8.24
N ALA A 76 -11.30 -1.58 7.01
CA ALA A 76 -12.60 -1.17 6.50
C ALA A 76 -12.99 -2.05 5.31
N MET A 77 -14.27 -2.01 4.95
CA MET A 77 -14.85 -2.79 3.87
C MET A 77 -15.34 -1.87 2.76
N SER A 78 -15.08 -2.25 1.51
CA SER A 78 -15.69 -1.62 0.35
C SER A 78 -16.52 -2.63 -0.45
N PRO A 79 -17.84 -2.41 -0.62
CA PRO A 79 -18.68 -3.28 -1.44
C PRO A 79 -18.28 -3.22 -2.93
N THR A 80 -17.71 -2.10 -3.36
CA THR A 80 -17.12 -1.94 -4.68
C THR A 80 -15.64 -2.31 -4.66
N ARG A 81 -15.13 -2.93 -5.73
CA ARG A 81 -13.67 -3.21 -5.89
C ARG A 81 -12.79 -1.94 -5.97
N PHE A 82 -13.40 -0.77 -5.79
CA PHE A 82 -12.85 0.57 -5.80
C PHE A 82 -13.28 1.31 -4.52
N SER A 83 -12.54 2.35 -4.14
CA SER A 83 -12.99 3.36 -3.16
C SER A 83 -14.28 3.99 -3.70
N ASN A 84 -15.40 3.86 -2.98
CA ASN A 84 -16.65 4.54 -3.31
C ASN A 84 -16.68 5.92 -2.66
N ASP A 85 -17.61 6.78 -3.08
CA ASP A 85 -17.72 8.16 -2.60
C ASP A 85 -17.91 8.24 -1.08
N GLU A 86 -18.52 7.24 -0.44
CA GLU A 86 -18.68 7.16 1.01
C GLU A 86 -17.35 6.90 1.74
N ILE A 87 -16.54 5.94 1.27
CA ILE A 87 -15.20 5.68 1.82
C ILE A 87 -14.25 6.84 1.50
N CYS A 88 -14.43 7.50 0.35
CA CYS A 88 -13.71 8.73 0.03
C CYS A 88 -14.12 9.89 0.95
N LEU A 89 -15.40 10.08 1.26
CA LEU A 89 -15.84 11.13 2.19
C LEU A 89 -15.40 10.85 3.63
N GLU A 90 -15.35 9.59 4.03
CA GLU A 90 -14.92 9.19 5.37
C GLU A 90 -13.37 9.18 5.51
N PHE A 91 -12.62 8.89 4.44
CA PHE A 91 -11.17 8.64 4.52
C PHE A 91 -10.29 9.15 3.36
N GLY A 92 -10.84 9.51 2.20
CA GLY A 92 -10.08 9.76 0.95
C GLY A 92 -10.17 11.18 0.37
N SER A 93 -11.06 12.05 0.85
CA SER A 93 -11.20 13.39 0.30
C SER A 93 -10.15 14.29 0.94
N HIS A 94 -9.12 14.64 0.18
CA HIS A 94 -8.01 15.46 0.65
C HIS A 94 -8.41 16.91 1.01
N TYR A 95 -9.65 17.35 0.70
CA TYR A 95 -10.10 18.75 0.82
C TYR A 95 -11.59 18.93 1.15
N THR A 96 -12.20 18.06 1.95
CA THR A 96 -13.55 18.35 2.46
C THR A 96 -13.50 19.42 3.56
N TYR A 97 -14.57 20.20 3.68
CA TYR A 97 -14.67 21.24 4.71
C TYR A 97 -14.47 20.68 6.14
N PRO A 98 -15.11 19.56 6.54
CA PRO A 98 -14.84 18.93 7.84
C PRO A 98 -13.37 18.54 8.07
N PHE A 99 -12.66 18.12 7.01
CA PHE A 99 -11.24 17.78 7.11
C PHE A 99 -10.37 19.02 7.34
N ILE A 100 -10.65 20.11 6.62
CA ILE A 100 -9.94 21.38 6.78
C ILE A 100 -10.19 21.95 8.19
N GLU A 101 -11.45 21.98 8.63
CA GLU A 101 -11.83 22.41 9.99
C GLU A 101 -11.14 21.55 11.07
N TYR A 102 -11.10 20.22 10.88
CA TYR A 102 -10.39 19.31 11.76
C TYR A 102 -8.90 19.66 11.88
N CYS A 103 -8.26 20.01 10.76
CA CYS A 103 -6.85 20.38 10.69
C CYS A 103 -6.60 21.73 11.37
N GLU A 104 -7.42 22.75 11.08
CA GLU A 104 -7.35 24.07 11.70
C GLU A 104 -7.45 23.99 13.23
N ARG A 105 -8.45 23.26 13.74
CA ARG A 105 -8.66 23.06 15.19
C ARG A 105 -7.47 22.40 15.90
N ARG A 106 -6.62 21.67 15.17
CA ARG A 106 -5.45 20.96 15.71
C ARG A 106 -4.12 21.58 15.29
N ASN A 107 -4.14 22.76 14.67
CA ASN A 107 -2.95 23.42 14.14
C ASN A 107 -2.15 22.54 13.18
N ILE A 108 -2.86 21.75 12.35
CA ILE A 108 -2.29 20.95 11.28
C ILE A 108 -2.43 21.75 9.99
N ILE A 109 -1.34 21.91 9.25
CA ILE A 109 -1.36 22.55 7.92
C ILE A 109 -1.42 21.44 6.86
N PRO A 110 -2.58 21.23 6.19
CA PRO A 110 -2.66 20.28 5.10
C PRO A 110 -1.91 20.82 3.88
N PHE A 111 -1.00 20.02 3.32
CA PHE A 111 -0.25 20.38 2.12
C PHE A 111 -0.83 19.66 0.90
N SER A 112 -1.16 20.41 -0.15
CA SER A 112 -1.58 19.88 -1.45
C SER A 112 -0.39 19.71 -2.38
N LEU A 113 -0.26 18.52 -2.96
CA LEU A 113 0.64 18.35 -4.09
C LEU A 113 -0.06 18.85 -5.36
N PRO A 114 0.64 19.59 -6.25
CA PRO A 114 0.07 19.96 -7.53
C PRO A 114 -0.34 18.72 -8.33
N PRO A 115 -1.44 18.79 -9.10
CA PRO A 115 -1.85 17.69 -9.95
C PRO A 115 -0.71 17.32 -10.91
N HIS A 116 -0.64 16.03 -11.25
CA HIS A 116 0.38 15.47 -12.14
C HIS A 116 1.85 15.59 -11.67
N LEU A 117 2.13 16.01 -10.42
CA LEU A 117 3.49 16.00 -9.85
C LEU A 117 3.69 14.98 -8.73
N ILE A 118 2.67 14.14 -8.48
CA ILE A 118 2.68 13.11 -7.44
C ILE A 118 3.89 12.17 -7.62
N TYR A 119 4.17 11.73 -8.85
CA TYR A 119 5.29 10.85 -9.15
C TYR A 119 6.69 11.47 -8.94
N LEU A 120 6.77 12.77 -8.61
CA LEU A 120 8.02 13.48 -8.30
C LEU A 120 8.10 13.88 -6.83
N LEU A 121 6.97 14.34 -6.28
CA LEU A 121 6.94 14.98 -4.97
C LEU A 121 6.48 14.05 -3.86
N GLN A 122 5.75 12.97 -4.17
CA GLN A 122 5.20 12.06 -3.15
C GLN A 122 6.27 11.02 -2.73
N PRO A 123 6.83 11.08 -1.52
CA PRO A 123 7.88 10.14 -1.09
C PRO A 123 7.46 8.66 -1.09
N LEU A 124 6.21 8.37 -0.76
CA LEU A 124 5.59 7.04 -0.82
C LEU A 124 5.63 6.49 -2.25
N ASP A 125 5.16 7.22 -3.26
CA ASP A 125 5.22 6.77 -4.64
C ASP A 125 6.65 6.66 -5.17
N VAL A 126 7.47 7.68 -4.91
CA VAL A 126 8.81 7.80 -5.52
C VAL A 126 9.77 6.71 -5.02
N VAL A 127 9.61 6.24 -3.78
CA VAL A 127 10.57 5.30 -3.18
C VAL A 127 9.92 4.14 -2.46
N VAL A 128 8.84 4.34 -1.69
CA VAL A 128 8.43 3.34 -0.67
C VAL A 128 7.48 2.28 -1.23
N PHE A 129 6.58 2.65 -2.14
CA PHE A 129 5.59 1.73 -2.71
C PHE A 129 6.19 0.71 -3.67
N GLN A 130 7.31 1.01 -4.32
CA GLN A 130 8.01 0.04 -5.15
C GLN A 130 8.51 -1.18 -4.32
N PRO A 131 9.31 -1.01 -3.25
CA PRO A 131 9.67 -2.08 -2.33
C PRO A 131 8.45 -2.79 -1.74
N LEU A 132 7.41 -2.05 -1.38
CA LEU A 132 6.20 -2.63 -0.80
C LEU A 132 5.53 -3.62 -1.77
N LYS A 133 5.34 -3.22 -3.02
CA LYS A 133 4.81 -4.08 -4.10
C LYS A 133 5.75 -5.26 -4.41
N HIS A 134 7.07 -5.03 -4.37
CA HIS A 134 8.06 -6.08 -4.56
C HIS A 134 7.98 -7.17 -3.49
N TYR A 135 7.96 -6.78 -2.21
CA TYR A 135 7.88 -7.73 -1.10
C TYR A 135 6.52 -8.43 -1.04
N HIS A 136 5.44 -7.75 -1.46
CA HIS A 136 4.15 -8.39 -1.65
C HIS A 136 4.19 -9.49 -2.71
N ALA A 137 4.71 -9.19 -3.91
CA ALA A 137 4.87 -10.19 -4.96
C ALA A 137 5.73 -11.38 -4.48
N LYS A 138 6.81 -11.09 -3.74
CA LYS A 138 7.67 -12.14 -3.15
C LYS A 138 6.94 -13.00 -2.12
N ALA A 139 6.12 -12.41 -1.26
CA ALA A 139 5.34 -13.15 -0.26
C ALA A 139 4.31 -14.07 -0.94
N VAL A 140 3.62 -13.55 -1.96
CA VAL A 140 2.70 -14.32 -2.80
C VAL A 140 3.43 -15.49 -3.47
N ASP A 141 4.59 -15.25 -4.09
CA ASP A 141 5.37 -16.30 -4.76
C ASP A 141 5.81 -17.43 -3.80
N LEU A 142 6.13 -17.10 -2.54
CA LEU A 142 6.48 -18.09 -1.51
C LEU A 142 5.29 -18.97 -1.14
N VAL A 143 4.14 -18.36 -0.86
CA VAL A 143 2.90 -19.08 -0.52
C VAL A 143 2.49 -20.04 -1.64
N VAL A 144 2.62 -19.62 -2.89
CA VAL A 144 2.31 -20.50 -4.02
C VAL A 144 3.31 -21.64 -4.18
N ARG A 145 4.60 -21.41 -3.94
CA ARG A 145 5.63 -22.47 -3.96
C ARG A 145 5.39 -23.54 -2.90
N ASP A 146 4.81 -23.16 -1.77
CA ASP A 146 4.43 -24.07 -0.69
C ASP A 146 3.13 -24.86 -1.00
N GLY A 147 2.55 -24.67 -2.19
CA GLY A 147 1.42 -25.44 -2.70
C GLY A 147 0.04 -24.78 -2.49
N TYR A 148 0.00 -23.57 -1.93
CA TYR A 148 -1.25 -22.82 -1.75
C TYR A 148 -1.57 -22.01 -3.00
N LEU A 149 -2.55 -22.48 -3.78
CA LEU A 149 -2.93 -21.84 -5.04
C LEU A 149 -3.91 -20.67 -4.86
N ASP A 150 -4.64 -20.65 -3.74
CA ASP A 150 -5.66 -19.65 -3.44
C ASP A 150 -5.24 -18.78 -2.25
N ILE A 151 -4.73 -17.59 -2.55
CA ILE A 151 -4.45 -16.57 -1.53
C ILE A 151 -5.73 -15.79 -1.27
N THR A 152 -6.23 -15.85 -0.03
CA THR A 152 -7.41 -15.10 0.41
C THR A 152 -6.99 -13.86 1.21
N LYS A 153 -7.98 -13.06 1.62
CA LYS A 153 -7.77 -11.96 2.57
C LYS A 153 -7.08 -12.39 3.86
N MET A 154 -7.30 -13.62 4.32
CA MET A 154 -6.66 -14.13 5.54
C MET A 154 -5.15 -14.20 5.38
N GLU A 155 -4.67 -14.79 4.28
CA GLU A 155 -3.24 -14.89 3.98
C GLU A 155 -2.65 -13.49 3.76
N PHE A 156 -3.34 -12.63 2.99
CA PHE A 156 -2.92 -11.24 2.80
C PHE A 156 -2.70 -10.50 4.13
N LEU A 157 -3.69 -10.55 5.02
CA LEU A 157 -3.60 -9.95 6.35
C LEU A 157 -2.48 -10.60 7.19
N GLY A 158 -2.25 -11.91 7.03
CA GLY A 158 -1.19 -12.62 7.73
C GLY A 158 0.22 -12.15 7.38
N PHE A 159 0.46 -11.73 6.12
CA PHE A 159 1.80 -11.31 5.70
C PHE A 159 1.98 -9.80 5.51
N ILE A 160 0.91 -9.00 5.41
CA ILE A 160 1.01 -7.57 5.04
C ILE A 160 1.89 -6.78 6.01
N GLN A 161 1.82 -7.06 7.32
CA GLN A 161 2.62 -6.33 8.30
C GLN A 161 4.12 -6.69 8.22
N ASN A 162 4.44 -7.94 7.87
CA ASN A 162 5.83 -8.34 7.64
C ASN A 162 6.39 -7.72 6.36
N ILE A 163 5.57 -7.56 5.32
CA ILE A 163 5.92 -6.80 4.11
C ILE A 163 6.16 -5.34 4.45
N ARG A 164 5.27 -4.71 5.24
CA ARG A 164 5.41 -3.32 5.68
C ARG A 164 6.71 -3.10 6.46
N LYS A 165 7.04 -3.98 7.42
CA LYS A 165 8.32 -3.93 8.15
C LYS A 165 9.55 -3.99 7.24
N GLN A 166 9.47 -4.69 6.12
CA GLN A 166 10.57 -4.78 5.15
C GLN A 166 10.67 -3.54 4.25
N ALA A 167 9.53 -2.98 3.82
CA ALA A 167 9.46 -1.83 2.93
C ALA A 167 9.70 -0.50 3.65
N PHE A 168 9.04 -0.29 4.79
CA PHE A 168 9.05 0.96 5.58
C PHE A 168 10.22 1.02 6.57
N ARG A 169 11.44 0.77 6.10
CA ARG A 169 12.63 1.00 6.92
C ARG A 169 12.85 2.50 7.09
N GLN A 170 13.34 2.91 8.26
CA GLN A 170 13.63 4.31 8.55
C GLN A 170 14.56 4.93 7.48
N SER A 171 15.60 4.19 7.07
CA SER A 171 16.51 4.63 6.00
C SER A 171 15.81 4.83 4.65
N THR A 172 14.89 3.93 4.28
CA THR A 172 14.09 4.06 3.05
C THR A 172 13.22 5.32 3.10
N ILE A 173 12.55 5.57 4.22
CA ILE A 173 11.70 6.75 4.40
C ILE A 173 12.52 8.03 4.32
N LEU A 174 13.63 8.11 5.05
CA LEU A 174 14.52 9.28 5.01
C LEU A 174 15.06 9.52 3.60
N SER A 175 15.46 8.46 2.90
CA SER A 175 15.89 8.56 1.50
C SER A 175 14.76 9.01 0.58
N ALA A 176 13.51 8.64 0.86
CA ALA A 176 12.34 9.06 0.09
C ALA A 176 12.16 10.58 0.16
N PHE A 177 12.14 11.15 1.36
CA PHE A 177 12.01 12.60 1.55
C PHE A 177 13.18 13.40 0.96
N ARG A 178 14.38 12.83 0.97
CA ARG A 178 15.56 13.44 0.34
C ARG A 178 15.42 13.45 -1.18
N LYS A 179 14.94 12.36 -1.76
CA LYS A 179 14.80 12.19 -3.21
C LYS A 179 13.65 13.02 -3.79
N THR A 180 12.64 13.36 -3.00
CA THR A 180 11.60 14.31 -3.41
C THR A 180 11.97 15.76 -3.16
N GLY A 181 13.15 16.03 -2.57
CA GLY A 181 13.61 17.39 -2.26
C GLY A 181 12.76 18.08 -1.20
N ILE A 182 11.98 17.35 -0.40
CA ILE A 182 11.16 17.93 0.67
C ILE A 182 11.99 18.10 1.95
N VAL A 183 12.76 17.07 2.34
CA VAL A 183 13.63 17.13 3.52
C VAL A 183 15.01 16.51 3.24
N PRO A 184 16.10 17.31 3.27
CA PRO A 184 16.09 18.77 3.34
C PRO A 184 15.40 19.38 2.11
N PHE A 185 14.85 20.58 2.26
CA PHE A 185 14.19 21.28 1.16
C PHE A 185 15.22 21.60 0.06
N ASN A 186 15.03 21.03 -1.12
CA ASN A 186 15.86 21.24 -2.30
C ASN A 186 15.02 21.11 -3.59
N PRO A 187 14.52 22.22 -4.14
CA PRO A 187 13.67 22.20 -5.32
C PRO A 187 14.40 21.75 -6.60
N GLU A 188 15.74 21.88 -6.67
CA GLU A 188 16.50 21.49 -7.86
C GLU A 188 16.40 19.99 -8.17
N VAL A 189 16.17 19.15 -7.14
CA VAL A 189 15.96 17.71 -7.33
C VAL A 189 14.77 17.42 -8.25
N VAL A 190 13.72 18.26 -8.16
CA VAL A 190 12.50 18.13 -8.94
C VAL A 190 12.61 18.94 -10.24
N LEU A 191 13.14 20.17 -10.16
CA LEU A 191 13.28 21.05 -11.32
C LEU A 191 14.22 20.46 -12.39
N ALA A 192 15.26 19.74 -11.99
CA ALA A 192 16.18 19.09 -12.93
C ALA A 192 15.54 17.95 -13.74
N ILE A 193 14.38 17.43 -13.31
CA ILE A 193 13.65 16.37 -14.03
C ILE A 193 12.64 16.99 -15.03
N ILE A 194 12.19 18.21 -14.74
CA ILE A 194 11.15 18.92 -15.54
C ILE A 194 11.78 19.83 -16.61
N ARG A 195 13.02 20.28 -16.40
CA ARG A 195 13.81 21.04 -17.39
C ARG A 195 14.35 20.12 -18.48
#